data_AF-A0A0M2HGH1-F1
#
_entry.id   AF-A0A0M2HGH1-F1
#
_cell.length_a   1.000
_cell.length_b   1.000
_cell.length_c   1.000
_cell.angle_alpha   90.00
_cell.angle_beta   90.00
_cell.angle_gamma   90.00
#
_symmetry.space_group_name_H-M   'P 1'
#
loop_
_entity.id
_entity.type
_entity.pdbx_description
1 polymer ?
#
loop_
_entity_poly.entity_id
_entity_poly.type
_entity_poly.pdbx_seq_one_letter_code
_entity_poly.pdbx_strand_id
1 'polypeptide(L)'
;MTLQSNGEGFVRPAPDGATLALGCDWIVGDATGMLLLISIATAEAVTAAVADLPAQGYTCQVSDDFGAEFCVLPGQGTDTEEMIVARDGVWIYLSTVNRNGRAFLSEIVESIFG
;
A
#
# COMPACT_ATOMS: atom_id res chain seq x y z
N MET A 1 -4.96 16.95 -6.57
CA MET A 1 -3.81 16.24 -7.17
C MET A 1 -4.25 15.72 -8.52
N THR A 2 -3.50 15.94 -9.59
CA THR A 2 -3.83 15.42 -10.93
C THR A 2 -3.17 14.06 -11.12
N LEU A 3 -3.94 13.05 -11.50
CA LEU A 3 -3.46 11.70 -11.78
C LEU A 3 -2.39 11.75 -12.89
N GLN A 4 -1.23 11.18 -12.62
CA GLN A 4 -0.07 11.15 -13.54
C GLN A 4 0.01 9.82 -14.29
N SER A 5 -0.30 8.71 -13.63
CA SER A 5 -0.21 7.36 -14.19
C SER A 5 -1.15 6.37 -13.49
N ASN A 6 -1.39 5.21 -14.12
CA ASN A 6 -2.16 4.08 -13.60
C ASN A 6 -1.33 3.14 -12.69
N GLY A 7 -0.06 3.45 -12.42
CA GLY A 7 0.80 2.67 -11.54
C GLY A 7 1.38 1.39 -12.15
N GLU A 8 1.17 1.13 -13.44
CA GLU A 8 1.81 0.00 -14.13
C GLU A 8 3.34 0.23 -14.24
N GLY A 9 4.13 -0.81 -13.91
CA GLY A 9 5.59 -0.79 -13.97
C GLY A 9 6.32 -0.52 -12.65
N PHE A 10 5.60 -0.17 -11.57
CA PHE A 10 6.20 -0.10 -10.23
C PHE A 10 6.41 -1.50 -9.66
N VAL A 11 7.66 -1.87 -9.39
CA VAL A 11 7.99 -3.12 -8.67
C VAL A 11 7.75 -2.91 -7.20
N ARG A 12 6.70 -3.52 -6.64
CA ARG A 12 6.30 -3.44 -5.23
C ARG A 12 5.92 -4.82 -4.69
N PRO A 13 6.00 -5.03 -3.37
CA PRO A 13 5.49 -6.26 -2.77
C PRO A 13 4.00 -6.41 -3.10
N ALA A 14 3.65 -7.55 -3.66
CA ALA A 14 2.28 -7.92 -3.99
C ALA A 14 2.11 -9.42 -3.76
N PRO A 15 0.91 -9.88 -3.39
CA PRO A 15 0.61 -11.30 -3.26
C PRO A 15 0.78 -12.05 -4.58
N ASP A 16 1.11 -13.33 -4.49
CA ASP A 16 1.17 -14.21 -5.65
C ASP A 16 -0.18 -14.26 -6.38
N GLY A 17 -0.15 -14.11 -7.71
CA GLY A 17 -1.34 -14.06 -8.54
C GLY A 17 -2.20 -12.81 -8.37
N ALA A 18 -1.71 -11.76 -7.70
CA ALA A 18 -2.44 -10.52 -7.53
C ALA A 18 -2.76 -9.85 -8.88
N THR A 19 -3.98 -9.36 -9.01
CA THR A 19 -4.44 -8.53 -10.13
C THR A 19 -4.65 -7.10 -9.66
N LEU A 20 -4.03 -6.13 -10.34
CA LEU A 20 -4.23 -4.71 -10.04
C LEU A 20 -5.68 -4.31 -10.40
N ALA A 21 -6.44 -3.88 -9.40
CA ALA A 21 -7.81 -3.40 -9.58
C ALA A 21 -7.85 -1.88 -9.78
N LEU A 22 -6.98 -1.14 -9.08
CA LEU A 22 -6.82 0.30 -9.22
C LEU A 22 -5.38 0.70 -8.95
N GLY A 23 -4.80 1.55 -9.79
CA GLY A 23 -3.54 2.21 -9.51
C GLY A 23 -3.65 3.71 -9.76
N CYS A 24 -3.19 4.50 -8.80
CA CYS A 24 -3.21 5.94 -8.85
C CYS A 24 -1.84 6.51 -8.47
N ASP A 25 -1.20 7.16 -9.43
CA ASP A 25 0.05 7.88 -9.20
C ASP A 25 -0.20 9.39 -9.26
N TRP A 26 0.22 10.11 -8.22
CA TRP A 26 0.15 11.56 -8.13
C TRP A 26 1.52 12.20 -7.84
N ILE A 27 2.61 11.53 -8.21
CA ILE A 27 3.97 12.00 -8.01
C ILE A 27 4.29 13.16 -8.97
N VAL A 28 4.59 14.35 -8.42
CA VAL A 28 4.94 15.54 -9.20
C VAL A 28 6.47 15.72 -9.20
N GLY A 29 7.10 15.41 -10.33
CA GLY A 29 8.57 15.35 -10.43
C GLY A 29 9.15 14.28 -9.50
N ASP A 30 10.39 14.45 -9.03
CA ASP A 30 11.05 13.45 -8.16
C ASP A 30 10.92 13.77 -6.66
N ALA A 31 10.15 14.80 -6.29
CA ALA A 31 10.29 15.44 -4.99
C ALA A 31 9.10 15.28 -4.04
N THR A 32 7.87 15.06 -4.52
CA THR A 32 6.69 15.00 -3.64
C THR A 32 5.53 14.27 -4.31
N GLY A 33 4.91 13.31 -3.63
CA GLY A 33 3.82 12.56 -4.22
C GLY A 33 3.28 11.42 -3.38
N MET A 34 2.32 10.71 -3.99
CA MET A 34 1.76 9.46 -3.46
C MET A 34 1.49 8.50 -4.62
N LEU A 35 1.75 7.22 -4.40
CA LEU A 35 1.38 6.11 -5.26
C LEU A 35 0.46 5.18 -4.46
N LEU A 36 -0.78 5.00 -4.92
CA LEU A 36 -1.74 4.04 -4.37
C LEU A 36 -1.93 2.90 -5.37
N LEU A 37 -1.79 1.67 -4.92
CA LEU A 37 -2.10 0.47 -5.69
C LEU A 37 -3.06 -0.40 -4.86
N ILE A 38 -4.18 -0.80 -5.44
CA ILE A 38 -5.14 -1.73 -4.85
C ILE A 38 -5.18 -2.96 -5.74
N SER A 39 -4.82 -4.09 -5.18
CA SER A 39 -4.78 -5.38 -5.85
C SER A 39 -5.68 -6.38 -5.15
N ILE A 40 -6.16 -7.36 -5.93
CA ILE A 40 -6.98 -8.46 -5.44
C ILE A 40 -6.22 -9.76 -5.70
N ALA A 41 -6.20 -10.65 -4.71
CA ALA A 41 -5.65 -12.00 -4.77
C ALA A 41 -6.51 -12.95 -3.91
N THR A 42 -6.16 -14.23 -3.88
CA THR A 42 -6.75 -15.18 -2.91
C THR A 42 -6.36 -14.78 -1.48
N ALA A 43 -7.23 -15.02 -0.50
CA ALA A 43 -6.97 -14.70 0.90
C ALA A 43 -5.72 -15.41 1.45
N GLU A 44 -5.46 -16.62 0.99
CA GLU A 44 -4.27 -17.40 1.34
C GLU A 44 -2.99 -16.73 0.82
N ALA A 45 -3.00 -16.27 -0.43
CA ALA A 45 -1.88 -15.53 -1.01
C ALA A 45 -1.63 -14.20 -0.29
N VAL A 46 -2.69 -13.47 0.09
CA VAL A 46 -2.56 -12.24 0.88
C VAL A 46 -1.91 -12.52 2.23
N THR A 47 -2.39 -13.54 2.94
CA THR A 47 -1.84 -13.94 4.24
C THR A 47 -0.36 -14.34 4.12
N ALA A 48 -0.01 -15.12 3.11
CA ALA A 48 1.38 -15.50 2.84
C ALA A 48 2.26 -14.29 2.56
N ALA A 49 1.78 -13.37 1.71
CA ALA A 49 2.51 -12.15 1.38
C ALA A 49 2.77 -11.27 2.60
N VAL A 50 1.78 -11.09 3.50
CA VAL A 50 1.96 -10.37 4.77
C VAL A 50 3.06 -11.00 5.62
N ALA A 51 3.11 -12.33 5.70
CA ALA A 51 4.11 -13.06 6.49
C ALA A 51 5.55 -12.86 5.98
N ASP A 52 5.72 -12.57 4.68
CA ASP A 52 7.04 -12.34 4.07
C ASP A 52 7.52 -10.88 4.18
N LEU A 53 6.63 -9.93 4.50
CA LEU A 53 6.97 -8.50 4.60
C LEU A 53 8.04 -8.17 5.65
N PRO A 54 8.07 -8.81 6.85
CA PRO A 54 9.14 -8.56 7.82
C PRO A 54 10.54 -8.89 7.29
N ALA A 55 10.68 -9.91 6.44
CA ALA A 55 11.97 -10.23 5.81
C ALA A 55 12.42 -9.14 4.82
N GLN A 56 11.49 -8.30 4.36
CA GLN A 56 11.72 -7.15 3.49
C GLN A 56 11.88 -5.83 4.30
N GLY A 57 11.84 -5.91 5.63
CA GLY A 57 12.05 -4.77 6.54
C GLY A 57 10.79 -4.06 7.02
N TYR A 58 9.60 -4.53 6.64
CA TYR A 58 8.35 -3.94 7.14
C TYR A 58 8.12 -4.31 8.60
N THR A 59 7.51 -3.39 9.34
CA THR A 59 6.94 -3.65 10.66
C THR A 59 5.43 -3.83 10.50
N CYS A 60 4.95 -5.05 10.75
CA CYS A 60 3.54 -5.43 10.61
C CYS A 60 2.85 -5.58 11.96
N GLN A 61 1.60 -5.14 12.05
CA GLN A 61 0.73 -5.35 13.18
C GLN A 61 -0.73 -5.31 12.73
N VAL A 62 -1.61 -6.02 13.43
CA VAL A 62 -3.04 -5.81 13.30
C VAL A 62 -3.37 -4.40 13.78
N SER A 63 -4.01 -3.62 12.92
CA SER A 63 -4.46 -2.26 13.25
C SER A 63 -5.95 -2.28 13.55
N ASP A 64 -6.33 -1.90 14.76
CA ASP A 64 -7.73 -1.70 15.14
C ASP A 64 -8.38 -0.57 14.32
N ASP A 65 -7.60 0.46 13.96
CA ASP A 65 -8.06 1.59 13.16
C ASP A 65 -8.48 1.17 11.73
N PHE A 66 -7.77 0.18 11.16
CA PHE A 66 -8.06 -0.34 9.83
C PHE A 66 -8.88 -1.64 9.83
N GLY A 67 -9.01 -2.30 10.98
CA GLY A 67 -9.59 -3.64 11.10
C GLY A 67 -8.92 -4.66 10.17
N ALA A 68 -7.60 -4.53 9.97
CA ALA A 68 -6.81 -5.23 8.97
C ALA A 68 -5.33 -5.33 9.37
N GLU A 69 -4.57 -6.19 8.69
CA GLU A 69 -3.10 -6.20 8.83
C GLU A 69 -2.53 -4.91 8.25
N PHE A 70 -1.73 -4.20 9.04
CA PHE A 70 -1.07 -2.97 8.66
C PHE A 70 0.44 -3.10 8.79
N CYS A 71 1.13 -2.94 7.67
CA CYS A 71 2.58 -3.00 7.59
C CYS A 71 3.15 -1.68 7.14
N VAL A 72 4.21 -1.22 7.78
CA VAL A 72 4.90 0.02 7.42
C VAL A 72 6.39 -0.23 7.23
N LEU A 73 6.95 0.30 6.16
CA LEU A 73 8.39 0.38 5.92
C LEU A 73 8.77 1.87 5.92
N PRO A 74 9.46 2.37 6.97
CA PRO A 74 10.00 3.71 6.95
C PRO A 74 11.13 3.78 5.91
N GLY A 75 11.09 4.81 5.06
CA GLY A 75 12.10 5.06 4.05
C GLY A 75 13.45 5.47 4.65
N GLN A 76 14.52 5.24 3.90
CA GLN A 76 15.91 5.52 4.31
C GLN A 76 16.38 6.94 3.90
N GLY A 77 15.48 7.82 3.46
CA GLY A 77 15.77 9.15 2.90
C GLY A 77 14.59 10.12 3.00
N THR A 78 14.54 11.17 2.15
CA THR A 78 13.47 12.19 2.10
C THR A 78 12.11 11.57 2.37
N ASP A 79 11.46 11.95 3.47
CA ASP A 79 10.21 11.44 4.07
C ASP A 79 9.43 10.48 3.17
N THR A 80 9.99 9.28 3.00
CA THR A 80 9.44 8.20 2.19
C THR A 80 8.82 7.23 3.16
N GLU A 81 7.58 6.88 2.94
CA GLU A 81 6.90 5.89 3.76
C GLU A 81 6.16 4.95 2.83
N GLU A 82 6.35 3.65 3.04
CA GLU A 82 5.55 2.63 2.38
C GLU A 82 4.65 1.98 3.41
N MET A 83 3.38 1.87 3.07
CA MET A 83 2.33 1.32 3.91
C MET A 83 1.59 0.27 3.12
N ILE A 84 1.27 -0.84 3.77
CA ILE A 84 0.44 -1.90 3.23
C ILE A 84 -0.70 -2.14 4.21
N VAL A 85 -1.93 -2.17 3.69
CA VAL A 85 -3.11 -2.66 4.41
C VAL A 85 -3.62 -3.89 3.68
N ALA A 86 -3.79 -4.99 4.40
CA ALA A 86 -4.15 -6.27 3.82
C ALA A 86 -5.27 -6.95 4.63
N ARG A 87 -6.33 -7.39 3.94
CA ARG A 87 -7.45 -8.13 4.54
C ARG A 87 -8.27 -8.84 3.45
N ASP A 88 -8.72 -10.07 3.74
CA ASP A 88 -9.72 -10.82 2.98
C ASP A 88 -9.53 -10.84 1.44
N GLY A 89 -8.29 -11.01 0.97
CA GLY A 89 -7.99 -11.05 -0.47
C GLY A 89 -7.72 -9.68 -1.11
N VAL A 90 -7.80 -8.59 -0.35
CA VAL A 90 -7.44 -7.25 -0.79
C VAL A 90 -6.07 -6.86 -0.26
N TRP A 91 -5.26 -6.25 -1.13
CA TRP A 91 -3.94 -5.72 -0.85
C TRP A 91 -3.85 -4.26 -1.28
N ILE A 92 -3.73 -3.35 -0.32
CA ILE A 92 -3.60 -1.91 -0.55
C ILE A 92 -2.16 -1.52 -0.26
N TYR A 93 -1.43 -1.09 -1.27
CA TYR A 93 -0.10 -0.53 -1.16
C TYR A 93 -0.16 0.99 -1.34
N LEU A 94 0.41 1.74 -0.40
CA LEU A 94 0.56 3.19 -0.47
C LEU A 94 2.02 3.55 -0.24
N SER A 95 2.63 4.25 -1.20
CA SER A 95 3.94 4.88 -1.04
C SER A 95 3.78 6.38 -1.06
N THR A 96 4.43 7.08 -0.14
CA THR A 96 4.46 8.54 -0.10
C THR A 96 5.90 9.05 -0.19
N VAL A 97 6.04 10.26 -0.72
CA VAL A 97 7.30 11.02 -0.74
C VAL A 97 6.98 12.43 -0.29
N ASN A 98 7.59 12.89 0.81
CA ASN A 98 7.39 14.24 1.37
C ASN A 98 5.89 14.60 1.57
N ARG A 99 5.08 13.59 1.90
CA ARG A 99 3.64 13.68 2.20
C ARG A 99 3.24 12.67 3.28
N ASN A 100 2.34 13.09 4.16
CA ASN A 100 1.64 12.17 5.05
C ASN A 100 0.38 11.65 4.36
N GLY A 101 0.36 10.36 4.01
CA GLY A 101 -0.74 9.70 3.33
C GLY A 101 -1.71 8.94 4.25
N ARG A 102 -1.51 8.95 5.57
CA ARG A 102 -2.23 8.07 6.50
C ARG A 102 -3.73 8.37 6.57
N ALA A 103 -4.11 9.65 6.59
CA ALA A 103 -5.52 10.05 6.56
C ALA A 103 -6.21 9.59 5.27
N PHE A 104 -5.53 9.77 4.13
CA PHE A 104 -6.02 9.30 2.83
C PHE A 104 -6.14 7.77 2.79
N LEU A 105 -5.15 7.04 3.33
CA LEU A 105 -5.21 5.58 3.43
C LEU A 105 -6.41 5.13 4.27
N SER A 106 -6.68 5.81 5.38
CA SER A 106 -7.83 5.53 6.25
C SER A 106 -9.16 5.67 5.50
N GLU A 107 -9.34 6.74 4.73
CA GLU A 107 -10.55 6.95 3.93
C GLU A 107 -10.73 5.85 2.86
N ILE A 108 -9.64 5.43 2.21
CA ILE A 108 -9.67 4.35 1.23
C ILE A 108 -10.02 3.01 1.90
N VAL A 109 -9.41 2.71 3.04
CA VAL A 109 -9.66 1.49 3.81
C VAL A 109 -11.12 1.43 4.27
N GLU A 110 -11.65 2.52 4.83
CA GLU A 110 -13.06 2.62 5.23
C GLU A 110 -13.99 2.42 4.03
N SER A 111 -13.68 3.00 2.86
CA SER A 111 -14.48 2.82 1.66
C SER A 111 -14.48 1.39 1.09
N ILE A 112 -13.45 0.58 1.37
CA ILE A 112 -13.33 -0.78 0.84
C ILE A 112 -13.86 -1.82 1.84
N PHE A 113 -13.60 -1.62 3.13
CA PHE A 113 -13.86 -2.62 4.17
C PHE A 113 -15.01 -2.28 5.14
N GLY A 114 -15.50 -1.03 5.11
CA GLY A 114 -16.60 -0.53 5.94
C GLY A 114 -17.99 -0.72 5.35
#